data_AF-A0A957LRU9-F1
#
_entry.id   AF-A0A957LRU9-F1
#
_cell.length_a   1.000
_cell.length_b   1.000
_cell.length_c   1.000
_cell.angle_alpha   90.00
_cell.angle_beta   90.00
_cell.angle_gamma   90.00
#
_symmetry.space_group_name_H-M   'P 1'
#
loop_
_entity.id
_entity.type
_entity.pdbx_description
1 polymer ?
#
loop_
_entity_poly.entity_id
_entity_poly.type
_entity_poly.pdbx_seq_one_letter_code
_entity_poly.pdbx_strand_id
1 'polypeptide(L)'
;MNDHLTHLRAAIAVARRSRENGNHPFGALLVDETGAVLLEAENTVNTARDCTGHAETNLVRLASQRFDRAVLERCTLYTSTEP
;
A
#
# COMPACT_ATOMS: atom_id res chain seq x y z
N MET A 1 16.32 -3.68 -12.31
CA MET A 1 15.53 -2.66 -13.03
C MET A 1 14.20 -2.56 -12.30
N ASN A 2 13.89 -1.41 -11.70
CA ASN A 2 12.59 -1.24 -11.04
C ASN A 2 11.50 -1.16 -12.10
N ASP A 3 10.70 -2.21 -12.22
CA ASP A 3 9.54 -2.21 -13.11
C ASP A 3 8.34 -1.59 -12.38
N HIS A 4 8.29 -0.26 -12.41
CA HIS A 4 7.21 0.52 -11.80
C HIS A 4 5.82 0.09 -12.29
N LEU A 5 5.67 -0.35 -13.55
CA LEU A 5 4.38 -0.80 -14.07
C LEU A 5 3.93 -2.10 -13.42
N THR A 6 4.86 -3.01 -13.11
CA THR A 6 4.55 -4.23 -12.36
C THR A 6 4.06 -3.90 -10.95
N HIS A 7 4.72 -2.98 -10.24
CA HIS A 7 4.29 -2.57 -8.90
C HIS A 7 2.95 -1.82 -8.92
N LEU A 8 2.71 -0.94 -9.89
CA LEU A 8 1.40 -0.27 -10.05
C LEU A 8 0.28 -1.27 -10.35
N ARG A 9 0.53 -2.28 -11.19
CA ARG A 9 -0.45 -3.36 -11.44
C ARG A 9 -0.73 -4.20 -10.19
N ALA A 10 0.30 -4.44 -9.38
CA ALA A 10 0.12 -5.11 -8.09
C ALA A 10 -0.70 -4.26 -7.11
N ALA A 11 -0.49 -2.94 -7.03
CA ALA A 11 -1.32 -2.04 -6.22
C ALA A 11 -2.80 -2.05 -6.68
N ILE A 12 -3.05 -2.13 -7.99
CA ILE A 12 -4.40 -2.31 -8.54
C ILE A 12 -5.00 -3.67 -8.14
N ALA A 13 -4.19 -4.72 -8.01
CA ALA A 13 -4.68 -6.02 -7.50
C ALA A 13 -5.10 -5.91 -6.02
N VAL A 14 -4.34 -5.19 -5.19
CA VAL A 14 -4.73 -4.89 -3.80
C VAL A 14 -6.05 -4.11 -3.75
N ALA A 15 -6.22 -3.11 -4.61
CA ALA A 15 -7.46 -2.34 -4.73
C ALA A 15 -8.68 -3.22 -5.07
N ARG A 16 -8.51 -4.25 -5.92
CA ARG A 16 -9.58 -5.21 -6.22
C ARG A 16 -10.00 -6.00 -4.97
N ARG A 17 -9.03 -6.50 -4.19
CA ARG A 17 -9.31 -7.21 -2.93
C ARG A 17 -10.00 -6.32 -1.90
N SER A 18 -9.57 -5.06 -1.76
CA SER A 18 -10.24 -4.06 -0.92
C SER A 18 -11.73 -3.97 -1.24
N ARG A 19 -12.08 -3.92 -2.53
CA ARG A 19 -13.48 -3.91 -2.99
C ARG A 19 -14.23 -5.19 -2.66
N GLU A 20 -13.61 -6.34 -2.88
CA GLU A 20 -14.18 -7.65 -2.54
C GLU A 20 -14.47 -7.77 -1.04
N ASN A 21 -13.65 -7.10 -0.21
CA ASN A 21 -13.80 -7.02 1.24
C ASN A 21 -14.79 -5.94 1.71
N GLY A 22 -15.50 -5.25 0.81
CA GLY A 22 -16.54 -4.26 1.15
C GLY A 22 -16.04 -2.82 1.33
N ASN A 23 -14.82 -2.52 0.91
CA ASN A 23 -14.23 -1.18 0.96
C ASN A 23 -14.19 -0.50 -0.41
N HIS A 24 -13.78 0.77 -0.43
CA HIS A 24 -13.46 1.46 -1.68
C HIS A 24 -12.25 0.78 -2.38
N PRO A 25 -12.19 0.79 -3.73
CA PRO A 25 -11.20 0.04 -4.49
C PRO A 25 -9.84 0.78 -4.53
N PHE A 26 -9.18 0.90 -3.37
CA PHE A 26 -7.85 1.50 -3.25
C PHE A 26 -6.89 0.56 -2.55
N GLY A 27 -5.65 0.53 -3.03
CA GLY A 27 -4.59 -0.33 -2.53
C GLY A 27 -3.22 0.32 -2.67
N ALA A 28 -2.33 -0.01 -1.74
CA ALA A 28 -0.97 0.52 -1.68
C ALA A 28 0.06 -0.57 -1.40
N LEU A 29 1.30 -0.37 -1.86
CA LEU A 29 2.44 -1.26 -1.70
C LEU A 29 3.65 -0.51 -1.17
N LEU A 30 4.44 -1.17 -0.33
CA LEU A 30 5.79 -0.74 0.03
C LEU A 30 6.79 -1.67 -0.65
N VAL A 31 7.71 -1.11 -1.42
CA VAL A 31 8.72 -1.87 -2.17
C VAL A 31 10.11 -1.39 -1.78
N ASP A 32 11.03 -2.32 -1.56
CA ASP A 32 12.42 -1.98 -1.22
C ASP A 32 13.26 -1.59 -2.45
N GLU A 33 14.51 -1.19 -2.19
CA GLU A 33 15.49 -0.80 -3.21
C GLU A 33 15.86 -1.93 -4.21
N THR A 34 15.60 -3.19 -3.83
CA THR A 34 15.83 -4.36 -4.69
C THR A 34 14.64 -4.66 -5.61
N GLY A 35 13.49 -4.00 -5.37
CA GLY A 35 12.24 -4.21 -6.07
C GLY A 35 11.31 -5.23 -5.40
N ALA A 36 11.65 -5.72 -4.21
CA ALA A 36 10.83 -6.68 -3.47
C ALA A 36 9.67 -5.97 -2.75
N VAL A 37 8.46 -6.53 -2.86
CA VAL A 37 7.28 -6.03 -2.13
C VAL A 37 7.41 -6.44 -0.67
N LEU A 38 7.55 -5.45 0.22
CA LEU A 38 7.67 -5.65 1.66
C LEU A 38 6.30 -5.71 2.35
N LEU A 39 5.38 -4.85 1.93
CA LEU A 39 4.03 -4.74 2.50
C LEU A 39 3.00 -4.41 1.43
N GLU A 40 1.76 -4.83 1.69
CA GLU A 40 0.56 -4.42 0.98
C GLU A 40 -0.46 -3.91 1.98
N ALA A 41 -1.27 -2.93 1.59
CA ALA A 41 -2.36 -2.42 2.41
C ALA A 41 -3.59 -2.10 1.57
N GLU A 42 -4.75 -2.50 2.09
CA GLU A 42 -6.06 -2.19 1.53
C GLU A 42 -6.65 -0.94 2.20
N ASN A 43 -7.57 -0.28 1.51
CA ASN A 43 -8.45 0.69 2.15
C ASN A 43 -9.39 -0.04 3.12
N THR A 44 -9.55 0.50 4.32
CA THR A 44 -10.41 -0.05 5.38
C THR A 44 -11.45 0.94 5.90
N VAL A 45 -11.63 2.09 5.25
CA VAL A 45 -12.53 3.16 5.71
C VAL A 45 -13.90 2.66 6.14
N ASN A 46 -14.52 1.77 5.35
CA ASN A 46 -15.86 1.28 5.64
C ASN A 46 -15.85 0.18 6.70
N THR A 47 -14.98 -0.82 6.54
CA THR A 47 -14.96 -1.99 7.44
C THR A 47 -14.44 -1.66 8.83
N ALA A 48 -13.47 -0.74 8.94
CA ALA A 48 -12.91 -0.27 10.21
C ALA A 48 -13.67 0.94 10.79
N ARG A 49 -14.58 1.56 10.03
CA ARG A 49 -15.29 2.80 10.40
C ARG A 49 -14.34 3.93 10.79
N ASP A 50 -13.26 4.08 10.04
CA ASP A 50 -12.18 5.05 10.26
C ASP A 50 -11.97 5.87 8.98
N CYS A 51 -12.26 7.17 9.02
CA CYS A 51 -12.08 8.05 7.86
C CYS A 51 -10.61 8.20 7.42
N THR A 52 -9.65 7.81 8.27
CA THR A 52 -8.23 7.79 7.94
C THR A 52 -7.74 6.44 7.42
N GLY A 53 -8.63 5.44 7.33
CA GLY A 53 -8.34 4.08 6.87
C GLY A 53 -8.03 3.95 5.38
N HIS A 54 -7.40 4.96 4.77
CA HIS A 54 -6.93 4.92 3.39
C HIS A 54 -5.80 3.88 3.26
N ALA A 55 -5.63 3.33 2.06
CA ALA A 55 -4.61 2.31 1.79
C ALA A 55 -3.19 2.81 2.13
N GLU A 56 -2.87 4.04 1.73
CA GLU A 56 -1.58 4.71 1.98
C GLU A 56 -1.34 4.90 3.48
N THR A 57 -2.36 5.38 4.21
CA THR A 57 -2.27 5.63 5.65
C THR A 57 -2.10 4.32 6.43
N ASN A 58 -2.84 3.28 6.05
CA ASN A 58 -2.68 1.94 6.61
C ASN A 58 -1.28 1.39 6.35
N LEU A 59 -0.77 1.56 5.13
CA LEU A 59 0.57 1.10 4.74
C LEU A 59 1.66 1.79 5.58
N VAL A 60 1.66 3.13 5.67
CA VAL A 60 2.69 3.85 6.43
C VAL A 60 2.61 3.57 7.92
N ARG A 61 1.39 3.42 8.48
CA ARG A 61 1.18 3.02 9.86
C ARG A 61 1.82 1.65 10.12
N LEU A 62 1.59 0.68 9.24
CA LEU A 62 2.18 -0.66 9.34
C LEU A 62 3.71 -0.63 9.15
N ALA A 63 4.19 0.13 8.17
CA ALA A 63 5.61 0.24 7.83
C ALA A 63 6.41 0.85 8.99
N SER A 64 5.91 1.94 9.58
CA SER A 64 6.56 2.63 10.70
C SER A 64 6.70 1.77 11.97
N GLN A 65 5.87 0.74 12.12
CA GLN A 65 5.94 -0.20 13.24
C GLN A 65 6.87 -1.40 12.98
N ARG A 66 7.15 -1.69 11.70
CA ARG A 66 7.89 -2.90 11.29
C ARG A 66 9.32 -2.62 10.84
N PHE A 67 9.60 -1.43 10.36
CA PHE A 67 10.90 -1.10 9.76
C PHE A 67 11.49 0.17 10.36
N ASP A 68 12.80 0.16 10.51
CA ASP A 68 13.54 1.35 10.89
C ASP A 68 13.47 2.42 9.81
N ARG A 69 13.59 3.69 10.24
CA ARG A 69 13.61 4.85 9.35
C ARG A 69 14.62 4.69 8.19
N ALA A 70 15.80 4.15 8.47
CA ALA A 70 16.84 3.96 7.47
C ALA A 70 16.43 2.98 6.35
N VAL A 71 15.56 2.00 6.64
CA VAL A 71 15.02 1.09 5.62
C VAL A 71 13.94 1.81 4.81
N LEU A 72 13.03 2.51 5.49
CA LEU A 72 11.92 3.22 4.84
C LEU A 72 12.40 4.34 3.90
N GLU A 73 13.50 5.01 4.23
CA GLU A 73 14.13 6.04 3.38
C GLU A 73 14.57 5.52 2.01
N ARG A 74 14.77 4.21 1.86
CA ARG A 74 15.16 3.57 0.59
C ARG A 74 14.00 2.84 -0.09
N CYS A 75 12.83 2.82 0.55
CA CYS A 75 11.63 2.19 0.00
C CYS A 75 10.86 3.15 -0.91
N THR A 76 10.08 2.59 -1.83
CA THR A 76 9.10 3.32 -2.66
C THR A 76 7.69 2.88 -2.28
N LEU A 77 6.80 3.84 -2.10
CA LEU A 77 5.36 3.62 -1.95
C LEU A 77 4.69 3.69 -3.32
N TYR A 78 3.93 2.66 -3.68
CA TYR A 78 3.05 2.67 -4.86
C TYR A 78 1.61 2.67 -4.40
N THR A 79 0.77 3.48 -5.04
CA THR A 79 -0.67 3.50 -4.81
C THR A 79 -1.43 3.36 -6.12
N SER A 80 -2.61 2.74 -6.06
CA SER A 80 -3.51 2.52 -7.20
C SER A 80 -4.12 3.80 -7.78
N THR A 81 -4.07 4.92 -7.05
CA THR A 81 -4.62 6.22 -7.47
C THR A 81 -3.77 7.36 -6.89
N GLU A 82 -4.02 8.60 -7.32
CA GLU A 82 -3.37 9.77 -6.71
C GLU A 82 -3.91 9.96 -5.27
N PRO A 83 -3.04 10.11 -4.26
CA PRO A 83 -3.43 10.20 -2.85
C PRO A 83 -4.04 11.55 -2.44
#